data_AF-A0A8C8GXL5-F1
#
_entry.id   AF-A0A8C8GXL5-F1
#
_cell.length_a   1.000
_cell.length_b   1.000
_cell.length_c   1.000
_cell.angle_alpha   90.00
_cell.angle_beta   90.00
_cell.angle_gamma   90.00
#
_symmetry.space_group_name_H-M   'P 1'
#
loop_
_entity.id
_entity.type
_entity.pdbx_description
1 polymer ?
#
loop_
_entity_poly.entity_id
_entity_poly.type
_entity_poly.pdbx_seq_one_letter_code
_entity_poly.pdbx_strand_id
1 'polypeptide(L)'
;MPKISSDTLWELASAEVQSREDGTGGEEDGGVDPVSLNERTVFFIGNKAGVTVSITVNYMLFSSRDEPPKPTLALEYTFGRRARGHNTPKDIAHLWELGGGTSLSDLVQIPITAQNVRSLSVVLVLDLSKPNALWGTMERLLQTTRTQVEKACSKPQRTVESKAGSKQQAQNRPLMVLPKDHPDRELINPFPVPLLIIGSKFDIFQDFDSEKRKVICKTLRFISHYYAASLIFTSSKSESLMSKTKSLFTQLGFGTEKGKSMSSDLSKPLIIPAGMDSLSQIGSPPTTDVDIGTLHAKNPLDLWKKVFEVVFPPENTSDHHRELKDPAKDPQYSEPQIDSMRAQKDTELDQYKRNASKSWKGLELET
;
A
#
# COMPACT_ATOMS: atom_id res chain seq x y z
N MET A 1 6.39 12.78 59.44
CA MET A 1 6.03 12.39 58.06
C MET A 1 6.79 13.31 57.12
N PRO A 2 7.72 12.79 56.29
CA PRO A 2 8.42 13.63 55.33
C PRO A 2 7.42 14.06 54.26
N LYS A 3 7.40 15.37 53.94
CA LYS A 3 6.62 15.90 52.83
C LYS A 3 7.19 15.31 51.54
N ILE A 4 6.43 14.44 50.88
CA ILE A 4 6.73 13.99 49.52
C ILE A 4 6.60 15.22 48.64
N SER A 5 7.73 15.72 48.12
CA SER A 5 7.72 16.79 47.12
C SER A 5 6.97 16.30 45.89
N SER A 6 6.04 17.11 45.38
CA SER A 6 5.24 16.84 44.18
C SER A 6 6.10 16.51 42.95
N ASP A 7 7.32 17.05 42.90
CA ASP A 7 8.28 16.81 41.81
C ASP A 7 8.72 15.34 41.75
N THR A 8 8.81 14.66 42.90
CA THR A 8 9.22 13.26 43.00
C THR A 8 8.11 12.29 42.60
N LEU A 9 6.84 12.70 42.75
CA LEU A 9 5.69 11.87 42.36
C LEU A 9 5.57 11.76 40.84
N TRP A 10 5.78 12.85 40.11
CA TRP A 10 5.73 12.86 38.65
C TRP A 10 6.90 12.11 38.02
N GLU A 11 8.09 12.21 38.61
CA GLU A 11 9.24 11.42 38.19
C GLU A 11 8.99 9.91 38.35
N LEU A 12 8.48 9.49 39.52
CA LEU A 12 8.10 8.10 39.77
C LEU A 12 6.98 7.63 38.83
N ALA A 13 5.97 8.46 38.59
CA ALA A 13 4.90 8.15 37.65
C ALA A 13 5.41 8.02 36.20
N SER A 14 6.32 8.90 35.78
CA SER A 14 6.92 8.86 34.44
C SER A 14 7.81 7.63 34.24
N ALA A 15 8.58 7.24 35.27
CA ALA A 15 9.41 6.06 35.27
C ALA A 15 8.58 4.76 35.24
N GLU A 16 7.46 4.72 35.96
CA GLU A 16 6.52 3.60 35.93
C GLU A 16 5.87 3.45 34.54
N VAL A 17 5.45 4.55 33.92
CA VAL A 17 4.89 4.53 32.55
C VAL A 17 5.93 4.06 31.53
N GLN A 18 7.17 4.57 31.59
CA GLN A 18 8.26 4.14 30.72
C GLN A 18 8.63 2.66 30.93
N SER A 19 8.69 2.20 32.18
CA SER A 19 8.97 0.79 32.52
C SER A 19 7.90 -0.17 31.96
N ARG A 20 6.64 0.25 31.96
CA ARG A 20 5.52 -0.49 31.36
C ARG A 20 5.56 -0.49 29.84
N GLU A 21 5.98 0.61 29.22
CA GLU A 21 6.13 0.73 27.76
C GLU A 21 7.34 -0.06 27.22
N ASP A 22 8.45 -0.10 27.97
CA ASP A 22 9.69 -0.79 27.59
C ASP A 22 9.69 -2.30 27.93
N GLY A 23 8.65 -2.80 28.62
CA GLY A 23 8.48 -4.23 28.90
C GLY A 23 9.50 -4.81 29.90
N THR A 24 10.11 -3.98 30.74
CA THR A 24 11.15 -4.38 31.72
C THR A 24 10.63 -4.52 33.16
N GLY A 25 9.32 -4.43 33.39
CA GLY A 25 8.70 -4.72 34.70
C GLY A 25 8.65 -6.22 34.96
N GLY A 26 9.31 -6.68 36.03
CA GLY A 26 9.41 -8.09 36.39
C GLY A 26 8.06 -8.79 36.58
N GLU A 27 8.02 -10.04 36.12
CA GLU A 27 6.95 -11.02 36.28
C GLU A 27 6.76 -11.40 37.76
N GLU A 28 6.06 -10.60 38.55
CA GLU A 28 5.54 -11.04 39.85
C GLU A 28 4.15 -10.45 40.13
N ASP A 29 3.18 -10.74 39.26
CA ASP A 29 1.83 -11.12 39.69
C ASP A 29 1.07 -11.75 38.51
N GLY A 30 0.33 -12.81 38.76
CA GLY A 30 -0.36 -13.57 37.72
C GLY A 30 -1.52 -12.79 37.11
N GLY A 31 -1.34 -12.26 35.90
CA GLY A 31 -2.47 -11.78 35.09
C GLY A 31 -2.13 -10.74 34.04
N VAL A 32 -2.09 -11.18 32.78
CA VAL A 32 -2.18 -10.39 31.55
C VAL A 32 -0.91 -9.60 31.21
N ASP A 33 -0.14 -10.13 30.24
CA ASP A 33 0.88 -9.38 29.49
C ASP A 33 0.38 -7.97 29.18
N PRO A 34 1.21 -6.91 29.28
CA PRO A 34 0.78 -5.56 28.92
C PRO A 34 0.27 -5.62 27.48
N VAL A 35 -1.04 -5.44 27.32
CA VAL A 35 -1.74 -5.73 26.06
C VAL A 35 -1.31 -4.68 25.05
N SER A 36 -0.26 -4.97 24.29
CA SER A 36 0.22 -4.14 23.21
C SER A 36 -0.91 -3.95 22.21
N LEU A 37 -1.44 -2.73 22.10
CA LEU A 37 -2.34 -2.35 21.02
C LEU A 37 -1.60 -2.57 19.69
N ASN A 38 -2.03 -3.57 18.93
CA ASN A 38 -1.38 -3.88 17.65
C ASN A 38 -1.98 -2.96 16.58
N GLU A 39 -1.41 -1.77 16.45
CA GLU A 39 -1.75 -0.82 15.40
C GLU A 39 -0.97 -1.14 14.12
N ARG A 40 -1.69 -1.38 13.03
CA ARG A 40 -1.08 -1.65 11.72
C ARG A 40 -1.65 -0.72 10.68
N THR A 41 -0.80 -0.38 9.71
CA THR A 41 -1.20 0.47 8.59
C THR A 41 -1.21 -0.37 7.33
N VAL A 42 -2.32 -0.35 6.58
CA VAL A 42 -2.43 -0.97 5.27
C VAL A 42 -2.69 0.12 4.24
N PHE A 43 -1.79 0.22 3.27
CA PHE A 43 -1.84 1.23 2.22
C PHE A 43 -2.22 0.58 0.89
N PHE A 44 -3.36 1.01 0.34
CA PHE A 44 -3.88 0.57 -0.95
C PHE A 44 -3.46 1.53 -2.06
N ILE A 45 -2.86 0.95 -3.10
CA ILE A 45 -2.44 1.63 -4.33
C ILE A 45 -3.02 0.86 -5.52
N GLY A 46 -3.45 1.54 -6.58
CA GLY A 46 -4.00 0.85 -7.73
C GLY A 46 -4.37 1.75 -8.89
N ASN A 47 -4.95 1.18 -9.93
CA ASN A 47 -5.43 1.95 -11.09
C ASN A 47 -6.57 2.91 -10.69
N LYS A 48 -6.75 3.97 -11.50
CA LYS A 48 -7.74 5.05 -11.33
C LYS A 48 -9.22 4.60 -11.24
N ALA A 49 -9.53 3.31 -11.33
CA ALA A 49 -10.85 2.80 -10.99
C ALA A 49 -11.03 2.79 -9.46
N GLY A 50 -11.16 3.97 -8.84
CA GLY A 50 -11.36 4.15 -7.39
C GLY A 50 -12.55 3.36 -6.82
N VAL A 51 -13.44 2.89 -7.68
CA VAL A 51 -14.52 1.96 -7.30
C VAL A 51 -13.97 0.61 -6.85
N THR A 52 -12.90 0.09 -7.45
CA THR A 52 -12.41 -1.27 -7.15
C THR A 52 -11.67 -1.34 -5.82
N VAL A 53 -10.84 -0.33 -5.52
CA VAL A 53 -10.11 -0.27 -4.25
C VAL A 53 -11.10 0.07 -3.13
N SER A 54 -11.97 1.06 -3.31
CA SER A 54 -13.05 1.38 -2.38
C SER A 54 -14.05 0.24 -2.14
N ILE A 55 -14.45 -0.55 -3.16
CA ILE A 55 -15.24 -1.79 -2.96
C ILE A 55 -14.47 -2.78 -2.09
N THR A 56 -13.19 -2.95 -2.39
CA THR A 56 -12.35 -3.92 -1.67
C THR A 56 -12.19 -3.50 -0.21
N VAL A 57 -11.90 -2.22 0.04
CA VAL A 57 -11.80 -1.64 1.39
C VAL A 57 -13.15 -1.72 2.13
N ASN A 58 -14.26 -1.30 1.50
CA ASN A 58 -15.58 -1.34 2.12
C ASN A 58 -16.03 -2.76 2.43
N TYR A 59 -15.88 -3.70 1.50
CA TYR A 59 -16.21 -5.11 1.74
C TYR A 59 -15.29 -5.75 2.80
N MET A 60 -14.00 -5.39 2.81
CA MET A 60 -13.02 -5.88 3.78
C MET A 60 -13.33 -5.40 5.20
N LEU A 61 -13.72 -4.14 5.36
CA LEU A 61 -13.99 -3.51 6.65
C LEU A 61 -15.40 -3.77 7.18
N PHE A 62 -16.40 -3.67 6.32
CA PHE A 62 -17.80 -3.57 6.71
C PHE A 62 -18.59 -4.71 6.06
N SER A 63 -18.75 -5.82 6.79
CA SER A 63 -19.65 -6.90 6.37
C SER A 63 -21.14 -6.50 6.37
N SER A 64 -21.49 -5.26 6.72
CA SER A 64 -22.87 -4.86 7.06
C SER A 64 -23.26 -3.45 6.60
N ARG A 65 -22.41 -2.74 5.86
CA ARG A 65 -22.78 -1.42 5.31
C ARG A 65 -23.06 -1.55 3.82
N ASP A 66 -24.31 -1.35 3.45
CA ASP A 66 -24.82 -1.40 2.07
C ASP A 66 -24.61 -0.04 1.35
N GLU A 67 -23.49 0.64 1.65
CA GLU A 67 -23.19 1.93 1.06
C GLU A 67 -22.47 1.73 -0.27
N PRO A 68 -22.94 2.35 -1.37
CA PRO A 68 -22.29 2.19 -2.65
C PRO A 68 -20.84 2.72 -2.59
N PRO A 69 -19.88 2.00 -3.18
CA PRO A 69 -18.47 2.39 -3.20
C PRO A 69 -18.31 3.73 -3.89
N LYS A 70 -17.69 4.69 -3.21
CA LYS A 70 -17.43 6.02 -3.76
C LYS A 70 -16.07 6.04 -4.44
N PRO A 71 -15.94 6.69 -5.61
CA PRO A 71 -14.66 6.78 -6.28
C PRO A 71 -13.72 7.70 -5.48
N THR A 72 -12.58 7.16 -5.02
CA THR A 72 -11.59 7.95 -4.28
C THR A 72 -10.91 8.99 -5.19
N LEU A 73 -10.96 10.25 -4.78
CA LEU A 73 -10.41 11.38 -5.55
C LEU A 73 -8.89 11.51 -5.41
N ALA A 74 -8.36 11.43 -4.18
CA ALA A 74 -6.96 11.71 -3.88
C ALA A 74 -6.39 10.73 -2.86
N LEU A 75 -6.51 11.02 -1.57
CA LEU A 75 -6.09 10.10 -0.51
C LEU A 75 -7.23 9.99 0.50
N GLU A 76 -7.72 8.78 0.71
CA GLU A 76 -8.82 8.51 1.63
C GLU A 76 -8.32 7.70 2.82
N TYR A 77 -8.75 8.10 4.02
CA TYR A 77 -8.41 7.44 5.27
C TYR A 77 -9.65 6.80 5.88
N THR A 78 -9.55 5.51 6.18
CA THR A 78 -10.53 4.76 6.95
C THR A 78 -9.80 3.95 8.03
N PHE A 79 -10.51 3.49 9.06
CA PHE A 79 -9.93 2.57 10.03
C PHE A 79 -10.89 1.43 10.36
N GLY A 80 -10.32 0.25 10.61
CA GLY A 80 -11.01 -0.93 11.09
C GLY A 80 -10.66 -1.21 12.55
N ARG A 81 -11.62 -1.75 13.30
CA ARG A 81 -11.38 -2.24 14.66
C ARG A 81 -11.78 -3.70 14.76
N ARG A 82 -10.91 -4.54 15.30
CA ARG A 82 -11.21 -5.96 15.54
C ARG A 82 -10.97 -6.31 17.01
N ALA A 83 -11.98 -6.90 17.64
CA ALA A 83 -11.82 -7.49 18.97
C ALA A 83 -11.18 -8.88 18.84
N ARG A 84 -10.20 -9.21 19.70
CA ARG A 84 -9.62 -10.57 19.79
C ARG A 84 -10.40 -11.50 20.72
N GLY A 85 -11.20 -10.96 21.63
CA GLY A 85 -12.01 -11.70 22.60
C GLY A 85 -12.84 -10.78 23.48
N HIS A 86 -13.54 -11.34 24.48
CA HIS A 86 -14.33 -10.56 25.43
C HIS A 86 -13.42 -9.69 26.31
N ASN A 87 -13.74 -8.40 26.45
CA ASN A 87 -12.97 -7.40 27.24
C ASN A 87 -11.49 -7.22 26.88
N THR A 88 -11.07 -7.62 25.68
CA THR A 88 -9.72 -7.29 25.16
C THR A 88 -9.76 -5.95 24.42
N PRO A 89 -8.68 -5.14 24.50
CA PRO A 89 -8.57 -3.95 23.67
C PRO A 89 -8.63 -4.34 22.19
N LYS A 90 -9.24 -3.48 21.37
CA LYS A 90 -9.47 -3.76 19.96
C LYS A 90 -8.22 -3.39 19.17
N ASP A 91 -7.74 -4.32 18.34
CA ASP A 91 -6.70 -4.02 17.36
C ASP A 91 -7.24 -3.01 16.34
N ILE A 92 -6.38 -2.07 15.94
CA ILE A 92 -6.72 -1.00 15.00
C ILE A 92 -5.93 -1.20 13.71
N ALA A 93 -6.64 -1.23 12.59
CA ALA A 93 -6.05 -1.21 11.26
C ALA A 93 -6.32 0.14 10.61
N HIS A 94 -5.27 0.94 10.39
CA HIS A 94 -5.32 2.19 9.64
C HIS A 94 -5.28 1.90 8.15
N LEU A 95 -6.19 2.47 7.38
CA LEU A 95 -6.38 2.16 5.97
C LEU A 95 -6.28 3.44 5.17
N TRP A 96 -5.35 3.42 4.23
CA TRP A 96 -5.11 4.54 3.33
C TRP A 96 -5.34 4.06 1.91
N GLU A 97 -6.16 4.77 1.16
CA GLU A 97 -6.43 4.49 -0.25
C GLU A 97 -5.95 5.64 -1.12
N LEU A 98 -5.06 5.34 -2.08
CA LEU A 98 -4.64 6.29 -3.09
C LEU A 98 -5.57 6.26 -4.31
N GLY A 99 -6.39 7.30 -4.44
CA GLY A 99 -7.15 7.63 -5.64
C GLY A 99 -6.29 8.27 -6.73
N GLY A 100 -6.78 8.25 -7.98
CA GLY A 100 -6.11 8.91 -9.11
C GLY A 100 -4.94 8.14 -9.74
N GLY A 101 -4.58 6.97 -9.22
CA GLY A 101 -3.57 6.08 -9.79
C GLY A 101 -2.17 6.68 -9.78
N THR A 102 -1.53 6.72 -10.95
CA THR A 102 -0.13 7.17 -11.09
C THR A 102 0.06 8.69 -10.98
N SER A 103 -1.00 9.48 -11.17
CA SER A 103 -0.93 10.95 -11.22
C SER A 103 -0.72 11.59 -9.85
N LEU A 104 -1.13 10.92 -8.76
CA LEU A 104 -1.04 11.42 -7.38
C LEU A 104 -0.01 10.68 -6.54
N SER A 105 1.02 10.12 -7.19
CA SER A 105 2.04 9.32 -6.52
C SER A 105 2.83 10.08 -5.45
N ASP A 106 2.81 11.41 -5.46
CA ASP A 106 3.41 12.26 -4.42
C ASP A 106 2.71 12.13 -3.06
N LEU A 107 1.42 11.75 -3.03
CA LEU A 107 0.65 11.58 -1.79
C LEU A 107 1.08 10.35 -0.99
N VAL A 108 1.87 9.44 -1.58
CA VAL A 108 2.42 8.25 -0.91
C VAL A 108 3.28 8.61 0.30
N GLN A 109 3.82 9.83 0.36
CA GLN A 109 4.61 10.31 1.51
C GLN A 109 3.79 10.54 2.79
N ILE A 110 2.47 10.68 2.68
CA ILE A 110 1.57 10.97 3.81
C ILE A 110 1.38 9.71 4.67
N PRO A 111 0.94 8.56 4.12
CA PRO A 111 0.71 7.35 4.92
C PRO A 111 2.00 6.63 5.32
N ILE A 112 3.14 6.89 4.67
CA ILE A 112 4.40 6.19 4.94
C ILE A 112 5.31 7.07 5.81
N THR A 113 5.43 6.72 7.09
CA THR A 113 6.23 7.45 8.07
C THR A 113 7.31 6.55 8.68
N ALA A 114 8.36 7.15 9.24
CA ALA A 114 9.44 6.39 9.89
C ALA A 114 8.94 5.58 11.11
N GLN A 115 7.84 6.01 11.74
CA GLN A 115 7.25 5.35 12.91
C GLN A 115 6.43 4.12 12.50
N ASN A 116 5.62 4.21 11.43
CA ASN A 116 4.71 3.14 11.04
C ASN A 116 5.30 2.13 10.03
N VAL A 117 6.48 2.40 9.46
CA VAL A 117 7.07 1.54 8.41
C VAL A 117 7.23 0.07 8.83
N ARG A 118 7.42 -0.19 10.13
CA ARG A 118 7.54 -1.56 10.69
C ARG A 118 6.20 -2.31 10.74
N SER A 119 5.09 -1.59 10.85
CA SER A 119 3.72 -2.14 10.88
C SER A 119 2.93 -1.81 9.60
N LEU A 120 3.61 -1.32 8.56
CA LEU A 120 3.05 -1.01 7.26
C LEU A 120 2.96 -2.26 6.38
N SER A 121 1.84 -2.43 5.69
CA SER A 121 1.66 -3.37 4.59
C SER A 121 1.12 -2.63 3.37
N VAL A 122 1.52 -3.04 2.17
CA VAL A 122 1.09 -2.44 0.91
C VAL A 122 0.22 -3.40 0.14
N VAL A 123 -0.89 -2.91 -0.39
CA VAL A 123 -1.82 -3.67 -1.24
C VAL A 123 -1.89 -2.97 -2.60
N LEU A 124 -1.38 -3.64 -3.63
CA LEU A 124 -1.45 -3.18 -5.00
C LEU A 124 -2.65 -3.81 -5.71
N VAL A 125 -3.59 -3.00 -6.20
CA VAL A 125 -4.78 -3.45 -6.93
C VAL A 125 -4.63 -3.11 -8.41
N LEU A 126 -4.58 -4.15 -9.23
CA LEU A 126 -4.43 -4.08 -10.68
C LEU A 126 -5.75 -4.40 -11.38
N ASP A 127 -6.07 -3.65 -12.43
CA ASP A 127 -7.28 -3.88 -13.23
C ASP A 127 -6.98 -4.89 -14.35
N LEU A 128 -7.48 -6.12 -14.23
CA LEU A 128 -7.26 -7.15 -15.25
C LEU A 128 -8.04 -6.89 -16.53
N SER A 129 -9.04 -5.99 -16.54
CA SER A 129 -9.79 -5.67 -17.76
C SER A 129 -8.99 -4.83 -18.75
N LYS A 130 -7.87 -4.22 -18.31
CA LYS A 130 -7.02 -3.34 -19.14
C LYS A 130 -5.54 -3.75 -19.02
N PRO A 131 -5.12 -4.88 -19.64
CA PRO A 131 -3.76 -5.40 -19.50
C PRO A 131 -2.68 -4.45 -20.03
N ASN A 132 -2.98 -3.64 -21.05
CA ASN A 132 -2.05 -2.67 -21.63
C ASN A 132 -1.56 -1.61 -20.63
N ALA A 133 -2.39 -1.22 -19.66
CA ALA A 133 -2.04 -0.25 -18.63
C ALA A 133 -1.45 -0.90 -17.36
N LEU A 134 -1.51 -2.23 -17.25
CA LEU A 134 -1.21 -2.98 -16.02
C LEU A 134 0.27 -2.86 -15.64
N TRP A 135 1.18 -3.13 -16.59
CA TRP A 135 2.62 -3.11 -16.33
C TRP A 135 3.10 -1.70 -15.92
N GLY A 136 2.77 -0.69 -16.73
CA GLY A 136 3.19 0.69 -16.46
C GLY A 136 2.66 1.24 -15.14
N THR A 137 1.41 0.90 -14.77
CA THR A 137 0.83 1.32 -13.49
C THR A 137 1.52 0.63 -12.31
N MET A 138 1.69 -0.68 -12.39
CA MET A 138 2.40 -1.44 -11.36
C MET A 138 3.83 -0.95 -11.16
N GLU A 139 4.60 -0.82 -12.23
CA GLU A 139 6.02 -0.43 -12.18
C GLU A 139 6.18 0.93 -11.49
N ARG A 140 5.40 1.93 -11.92
CA ARG A 140 5.47 3.27 -11.33
C ARG A 140 5.03 3.29 -9.86
N LEU A 141 3.91 2.64 -9.52
CA LEU A 141 3.39 2.64 -8.14
C LEU A 141 4.32 1.90 -7.17
N LEU A 142 4.88 0.76 -7.58
CA LEU A 142 5.85 0.01 -6.75
C LEU A 142 7.15 0.79 -6.58
N GLN A 143 7.67 1.43 -7.64
CA GLN A 143 8.89 2.23 -7.57
C GLN A 143 8.72 3.45 -6.66
N THR A 144 7.63 4.21 -6.79
CA THR A 144 7.36 5.37 -5.92
C THR A 144 7.22 4.92 -4.47
N THR A 145 6.45 3.85 -4.21
CA THR A 145 6.25 3.32 -2.86
C THR A 145 7.55 2.82 -2.25
N ARG A 146 8.35 2.05 -3.00
CA ARG A 146 9.67 1.58 -2.55
C ARG A 146 10.59 2.72 -2.15
N THR A 147 10.69 3.75 -3.00
CA THR A 147 11.54 4.92 -2.75
C THR A 147 11.11 5.64 -1.47
N GLN A 148 9.81 5.79 -1.23
CA GLN A 148 9.32 6.43 0.00
C GLN A 148 9.55 5.57 1.24
N VAL A 149 9.38 4.25 1.14
CA VAL A 149 9.68 3.32 2.24
C VAL A 149 11.17 3.34 2.60
N GLU A 150 12.05 3.28 1.60
CA GLU A 150 13.50 3.37 1.80
C GLU A 150 13.89 4.72 2.41
N LYS A 151 13.29 5.82 1.93
CA LYS A 151 13.45 7.15 2.52
C LYS A 151 12.96 7.20 3.97
N ALA A 152 11.82 6.58 4.29
CA ALA A 152 11.29 6.52 5.65
C ALA A 152 12.18 5.70 6.59
N CYS A 153 12.75 4.58 6.10
CA CYS A 153 13.71 3.75 6.84
C CYS A 153 15.06 4.45 7.07
N SER A 154 15.50 5.28 6.12
CA SER A 154 16.79 6.00 6.20
C SER A 154 16.80 7.19 7.17
N LYS A 155 15.63 7.71 7.55
CA LYS A 155 15.54 8.82 8.51
C LYS A 155 15.79 8.30 9.93
N PRO A 156 16.88 8.70 10.61
CA PRO A 156 17.06 8.35 12.01
C PRO A 156 15.95 9.01 12.83
N GLN A 157 15.28 8.23 13.67
CA GLN A 157 14.35 8.76 14.66
C GLN A 157 15.09 9.81 15.49
N ARG A 158 14.73 11.08 15.32
CA ARG A 158 15.07 12.13 16.29
C ARG A 158 14.12 11.96 17.47
N THR A 159 14.46 11.06 18.38
CA THR A 159 13.91 11.07 19.73
C THR A 159 15.08 10.91 20.70
N VAL A 160 15.40 12.05 21.32
CA VAL A 160 16.03 12.26 22.64
C VAL A 160 17.21 11.36 23.02
N GLU A 161 18.34 12.03 23.27
CA GLU A 161 19.52 11.49 23.94
C GLU A 161 19.14 10.69 25.20
N SER A 162 19.19 9.37 25.12
CA SER A 162 19.34 8.48 26.26
C SER A 162 20.42 7.46 25.96
N LYS A 163 21.38 7.41 26.88
CA LYS A 163 22.70 6.82 26.75
C LYS A 163 22.66 5.30 26.52
N ALA A 164 23.53 4.88 25.60
CA ALA A 164 24.29 3.63 25.55
C ALA A 164 23.80 2.43 26.39
N GLY A 165 23.53 1.31 25.71
CA GLY A 165 23.83 0.00 26.28
C GLY A 165 22.81 -1.12 26.12
N SER A 166 22.05 -1.22 25.03
CA SER A 166 21.34 -2.47 24.74
C SER A 166 21.12 -2.69 23.24
N LYS A 167 21.97 -3.56 22.71
CA LYS A 167 21.72 -4.39 21.52
C LYS A 167 21.44 -3.62 20.22
N GLN A 168 22.53 -3.21 19.58
CA GLN A 168 22.66 -3.03 18.12
C GLN A 168 22.38 -4.33 17.31
N GLN A 169 21.36 -5.11 17.69
CA GLN A 169 21.02 -6.42 17.12
C GLN A 169 19.57 -6.47 16.59
N ALA A 170 18.96 -5.30 16.39
CA ALA A 170 17.71 -5.13 15.66
C ALA A 170 17.88 -4.25 14.40
N GLN A 171 19.13 -4.03 13.96
CA GLN A 171 19.41 -3.44 12.65
C GLN A 171 19.25 -4.51 11.56
N ASN A 172 18.47 -4.19 10.53
CA ASN A 172 18.37 -4.93 9.26
C ASN A 172 17.81 -6.35 9.28
N ARG A 173 16.62 -6.58 9.87
CA ARG A 173 15.73 -7.58 9.26
C ARG A 173 14.79 -6.86 8.31
N PRO A 174 14.89 -7.09 6.97
CA PRO A 174 13.68 -7.00 6.17
C PRO A 174 12.66 -7.91 6.87
N LEU A 175 11.40 -7.49 6.92
CA LEU A 175 10.29 -8.41 7.21
C LEU A 175 10.21 -9.40 6.03
N MET A 176 11.22 -10.27 5.88
CA MET A 176 11.28 -11.28 4.84
C MET A 176 10.12 -12.23 5.12
N VAL A 177 9.10 -12.12 4.28
CA VAL A 177 7.93 -13.00 4.30
C VAL A 177 8.31 -14.41 3.82
N LEU A 178 9.50 -14.55 3.22
CA LEU A 178 9.98 -15.78 2.61
C LEU A 178 10.64 -16.74 3.60
N PRO A 179 10.36 -18.05 3.48
CA PRO A 179 11.10 -19.09 4.18
C PRO A 179 12.60 -19.02 3.89
N LYS A 180 13.42 -19.33 4.91
CA LYS A 180 14.89 -19.25 4.79
C LYS A 180 15.45 -20.22 3.75
N ASP A 181 14.74 -21.33 3.51
CA ASP A 181 15.15 -22.45 2.65
C ASP A 181 14.60 -22.35 1.22
N HIS A 182 14.16 -21.16 0.80
CA HIS A 182 13.56 -20.98 -0.52
C HIS A 182 14.61 -21.08 -1.65
N PRO A 183 14.41 -21.90 -2.70
CA PRO A 183 15.39 -22.16 -3.75
C PRO A 183 15.80 -20.90 -4.54
N ASP A 184 14.84 -20.00 -4.77
CA ASP A 184 15.07 -18.82 -5.63
C ASP A 184 15.54 -17.57 -4.87
N ARG A 185 16.01 -17.71 -3.63
CA ARG A 185 16.28 -16.56 -2.73
C ARG A 185 17.29 -15.55 -3.30
N GLU A 186 18.24 -15.99 -4.10
CA GLU A 186 19.27 -15.14 -4.70
C GLU A 186 18.81 -14.42 -5.98
N LEU A 187 17.70 -14.88 -6.58
CA LEU A 187 17.18 -14.39 -7.87
C LEU A 187 16.00 -13.42 -7.72
N ILE A 188 15.53 -13.22 -6.49
CA ILE A 188 14.38 -12.37 -6.15
C ILE A 188 14.85 -11.06 -5.51
N ASN A 189 14.01 -10.03 -5.57
CA ASN A 189 14.23 -8.73 -4.95
C ASN A 189 13.04 -8.39 -4.04
N PRO A 190 13.02 -8.92 -2.80
CA PRO A 190 11.89 -8.77 -1.88
C PRO A 190 11.52 -7.30 -1.65
N PHE A 191 10.22 -7.01 -1.60
CA PHE A 191 9.74 -5.68 -1.25
C PHE A 191 10.07 -5.38 0.23
N PRO A 192 10.42 -4.14 0.62
CA PRO A 192 10.89 -3.83 1.98
C PRO A 192 9.82 -4.02 3.06
N VAL A 193 8.55 -3.99 2.67
CA VAL A 193 7.37 -4.20 3.52
C VAL A 193 6.50 -5.31 2.92
N PRO A 194 5.62 -5.98 3.69
CA PRO A 194 4.68 -6.95 3.15
C PRO A 194 3.86 -6.38 2.00
N LEU A 195 3.85 -7.08 0.86
CA LEU A 195 3.14 -6.70 -0.36
C LEU A 195 2.09 -7.75 -0.73
N LEU A 196 0.88 -7.29 -1.05
CA LEU A 196 -0.20 -8.09 -1.63
C LEU A 196 -0.58 -7.50 -2.99
N ILE A 197 -0.56 -8.31 -4.03
CA ILE A 197 -1.01 -7.94 -5.37
C ILE A 197 -2.40 -8.55 -5.59
N ILE A 198 -3.37 -7.70 -5.93
CA ILE A 198 -4.75 -8.07 -6.19
C ILE A 198 -5.05 -7.82 -7.68
N GLY A 199 -5.38 -8.87 -8.41
CA GLY A 199 -5.95 -8.77 -9.76
C GLY A 199 -7.46 -8.63 -9.67
N SER A 200 -7.99 -7.46 -9.99
CA SER A 200 -9.42 -7.16 -9.93
C SER A 200 -10.15 -7.44 -11.24
N LYS A 201 -11.49 -7.45 -11.20
CA LYS A 201 -12.38 -7.73 -12.35
C LYS A 201 -12.10 -9.08 -13.03
N PHE A 202 -11.86 -10.11 -12.21
CA PHE A 202 -11.63 -11.46 -12.71
C PHE A 202 -12.79 -11.97 -13.59
N ASP A 203 -14.01 -11.50 -13.35
CA ASP A 203 -15.19 -11.81 -14.16
C ASP A 203 -15.10 -11.37 -15.62
N ILE A 204 -14.36 -10.32 -15.93
CA ILE A 204 -14.08 -9.89 -17.31
C ILE A 204 -12.86 -10.64 -17.84
N PHE A 205 -11.86 -10.83 -16.98
CA PHE A 205 -10.61 -11.51 -17.34
C PHE A 205 -10.80 -12.98 -17.70
N GLN A 206 -11.76 -13.68 -17.09
CA GLN A 206 -12.03 -15.09 -17.40
C GLN A 206 -12.45 -15.30 -18.87
N ASP A 207 -13.05 -14.28 -19.50
CA ASP A 207 -13.54 -14.33 -20.88
C ASP A 207 -12.47 -13.94 -21.92
N PHE A 208 -11.25 -13.61 -21.48
CA PHE A 208 -10.15 -13.28 -22.39
C PHE A 208 -9.63 -14.52 -23.13
N ASP A 209 -8.95 -14.29 -24.25
CA ASP A 209 -8.25 -15.34 -24.99
C ASP A 209 -7.27 -16.12 -24.09
N SER A 210 -7.21 -17.44 -24.28
CA SER A 210 -6.41 -18.35 -23.45
C SER A 210 -4.91 -18.03 -23.46
N GLU A 211 -4.35 -17.60 -24.60
CA GLU A 211 -2.93 -17.25 -24.67
C GLU A 211 -2.67 -15.93 -23.94
N LYS A 212 -3.54 -14.93 -24.12
CA LYS A 212 -3.46 -13.65 -23.38
C LYS A 212 -3.57 -13.85 -21.87
N ARG A 213 -4.51 -14.69 -21.41
CA ARG A 213 -4.67 -15.04 -19.98
C ARG A 213 -3.42 -15.70 -19.43
N LYS A 214 -2.84 -16.66 -20.17
CA LYS A 214 -1.61 -17.36 -19.78
C LYS A 214 -0.43 -16.42 -19.61
N VAL A 215 -0.27 -15.45 -20.52
CA VAL A 215 0.76 -14.40 -20.41
C VAL A 215 0.57 -13.57 -19.14
N ILE A 216 -0.65 -13.06 -18.89
CA ILE A 216 -0.95 -12.22 -17.71
C ILE A 216 -0.74 -13.00 -16.41
N CYS A 217 -1.30 -14.21 -16.30
CA CYS A 217 -1.18 -15.06 -15.13
C CYS A 217 0.28 -15.39 -14.81
N LYS A 218 1.07 -15.83 -15.80
CA LYS A 218 2.49 -16.14 -15.58
C LYS A 218 3.29 -14.89 -15.19
N THR A 219 3.01 -13.76 -15.83
CA THR A 219 3.69 -12.49 -15.55
C THR A 219 3.40 -12.03 -14.12
N LEU A 220 2.13 -12.02 -13.70
CA LEU A 220 1.75 -11.64 -12.34
C LEU A 220 2.31 -12.61 -11.29
N ARG A 221 2.35 -13.91 -11.57
CA ARG A 221 3.02 -14.90 -10.70
C ARG A 221 4.50 -14.62 -10.54
N PHE A 222 5.20 -14.36 -11.64
CA PHE A 222 6.62 -13.98 -11.63
C PHE A 222 6.85 -12.71 -10.81
N ILE A 223 6.07 -11.65 -11.05
CA ILE A 223 6.19 -10.39 -10.31
C ILE A 223 5.95 -10.60 -8.81
N SER A 224 4.90 -11.33 -8.45
CA SER A 224 4.60 -11.62 -7.05
C SER A 224 5.74 -12.38 -6.39
N HIS A 225 6.30 -13.38 -7.09
CA HIS A 225 7.46 -14.12 -6.59
C HIS A 225 8.70 -13.25 -6.45
N TYR A 226 9.01 -12.46 -7.49
CA TYR A 226 10.17 -11.56 -7.53
C TYR A 226 10.15 -10.55 -6.39
N TYR A 227 8.98 -10.00 -6.04
CA TYR A 227 8.83 -9.05 -4.93
C TYR A 227 8.50 -9.71 -3.58
N ALA A 228 8.51 -11.04 -3.48
CA ALA A 228 8.10 -11.77 -2.26
C ALA A 228 6.67 -11.43 -1.79
N ALA A 229 5.78 -11.11 -2.73
CA ALA A 229 4.41 -10.70 -2.51
C ALA A 229 3.43 -11.87 -2.60
N SER A 230 2.26 -11.71 -1.96
CA SER A 230 1.12 -12.62 -2.21
C SER A 230 0.33 -12.15 -3.44
N LEU A 231 -0.24 -13.08 -4.20
CA LEU A 231 -1.11 -12.79 -5.35
C LEU A 231 -2.52 -13.32 -5.10
N ILE A 232 -3.54 -12.52 -5.39
CA ILE A 232 -4.93 -12.99 -5.41
C ILE A 232 -5.72 -12.36 -6.54
N PHE A 233 -6.54 -13.15 -7.23
CA PHE A 233 -7.54 -12.66 -8.16
C PHE A 233 -8.91 -12.55 -7.48
N THR A 234 -9.58 -11.44 -7.72
CA THR A 234 -10.88 -11.14 -7.13
C THR A 234 -11.84 -10.55 -8.16
N SER A 235 -13.13 -10.70 -7.89
CA SER A 235 -14.21 -10.07 -8.64
C SER A 235 -15.28 -9.61 -7.66
N SER A 236 -15.80 -8.41 -7.87
CA SER A 236 -16.94 -7.89 -7.09
C SER A 236 -18.21 -8.71 -7.26
N LYS A 237 -18.31 -9.51 -8.34
CA LYS A 237 -19.45 -10.41 -8.59
C LYS A 237 -19.35 -11.75 -7.86
N SER A 238 -18.19 -12.06 -7.26
CA SER A 238 -17.93 -13.37 -6.64
C SER A 238 -17.65 -13.23 -5.15
N GLU A 239 -18.66 -13.50 -4.32
CA GLU A 239 -18.54 -13.42 -2.86
C GLU A 239 -17.48 -14.37 -2.30
N SER A 240 -17.30 -15.55 -2.90
CA SER A 240 -16.33 -16.55 -2.43
C SER A 240 -14.88 -16.06 -2.57
N LEU A 241 -14.55 -15.36 -3.67
CA LEU A 241 -13.23 -14.76 -3.87
C LEU A 241 -13.03 -13.53 -2.98
N MET A 242 -14.07 -12.72 -2.81
CA MET A 242 -14.04 -11.57 -1.93
C MET A 242 -13.80 -11.97 -0.47
N SER A 243 -14.43 -13.05 0.00
CA SER A 243 -14.21 -13.61 1.34
C SER A 243 -12.76 -14.08 1.56
N LYS A 244 -12.17 -14.76 0.57
CA LYS A 244 -10.74 -15.15 0.61
C LYS A 244 -9.81 -13.94 0.64
N THR A 245 -10.13 -12.91 -0.16
CA THR A 245 -9.37 -11.64 -0.18
C THR A 245 -9.46 -10.94 1.17
N LYS A 246 -10.65 -10.91 1.79
CA LYS A 246 -10.87 -10.38 3.15
C LYS A 246 -10.04 -11.12 4.20
N SER A 247 -9.92 -12.44 4.09
CA SER A 247 -9.08 -13.24 4.99
C SER A 247 -7.59 -12.84 4.90
N LEU A 248 -7.05 -12.70 3.68
CA LEU A 248 -5.67 -12.25 3.46
C LEU A 248 -5.44 -10.81 3.92
N PHE A 249 -6.39 -9.92 3.70
CA PHE A 249 -6.31 -8.55 4.23
C PHE A 249 -6.29 -8.54 5.76
N THR A 250 -7.16 -9.34 6.37
CA THR A 250 -7.25 -9.46 7.83
C THR A 250 -5.93 -9.95 8.42
N GLN A 251 -5.22 -10.85 7.72
CA GLN A 251 -3.86 -11.26 8.07
C GLN A 251 -2.88 -10.08 8.05
N LEU A 252 -2.95 -9.20 7.06
CA LEU A 252 -2.07 -8.02 6.96
C LEU A 252 -2.42 -6.98 8.03
N GLY A 253 -3.70 -6.60 8.13
CA GLY A 253 -4.18 -5.53 9.00
C GLY A 253 -4.25 -5.88 10.49
N PHE A 254 -4.43 -7.16 10.84
CA PHE A 254 -4.56 -7.59 12.25
C PHE A 254 -3.54 -8.67 12.68
N GLY A 255 -2.73 -9.18 11.75
CA GLY A 255 -1.69 -10.16 12.06
C GLY A 255 -2.23 -11.55 12.42
N THR A 256 -3.38 -11.95 11.89
CA THR A 256 -3.92 -13.31 12.08
C THR A 256 -3.07 -14.38 11.40
N GLU A 257 -3.24 -15.65 11.77
CA GLU A 257 -2.50 -16.76 11.19
C GLU A 257 -2.67 -16.87 9.66
N LYS A 258 -1.59 -17.30 8.98
CA LYS A 258 -1.56 -17.44 7.51
C LYS A 258 -2.42 -18.60 7.05
N GLY A 259 -3.39 -18.33 6.18
CA GLY A 259 -4.14 -19.38 5.47
C GLY A 259 -3.22 -20.14 4.49
N LYS A 260 -3.37 -21.47 4.42
CA LYS A 260 -2.55 -22.35 3.56
C LYS A 260 -3.14 -22.63 2.18
N SER A 261 -4.24 -21.97 1.80
CA SER A 261 -4.91 -22.26 0.53
C SER A 261 -4.13 -21.66 -0.64
N MET A 262 -3.70 -22.52 -1.55
CA MET A 262 -3.01 -22.17 -2.79
C MET A 262 -3.81 -22.65 -4.00
N SER A 263 -3.95 -21.79 -5.00
CA SER A 263 -4.53 -22.08 -6.31
C SER A 263 -3.64 -21.44 -7.38
N SER A 264 -2.89 -22.28 -8.10
CA SER A 264 -1.97 -21.87 -9.18
C SER A 264 -2.50 -22.20 -10.59
N ASP A 265 -3.70 -22.77 -10.67
CA ASP A 265 -4.35 -23.18 -11.92
C ASP A 265 -4.75 -21.95 -12.74
N LEU A 266 -4.31 -21.90 -14.01
CA LEU A 266 -4.56 -20.79 -14.92
C LEU A 266 -6.03 -20.68 -15.36
N SER A 267 -6.80 -21.76 -15.23
CA SER A 267 -8.24 -21.79 -15.52
C SER A 267 -9.09 -21.27 -14.37
N LYS A 268 -8.50 -21.11 -13.19
CA LYS A 268 -9.16 -20.69 -11.96
C LYS A 268 -8.58 -19.35 -11.46
N PRO A 269 -9.28 -18.67 -10.54
CA PRO A 269 -8.71 -17.54 -9.83
C PRO A 269 -7.40 -17.92 -9.14
N LEU A 270 -6.35 -17.13 -9.37
CA LEU A 270 -5.05 -17.33 -8.73
C LEU A 270 -5.10 -16.91 -7.27
N ILE A 271 -4.58 -17.74 -6.38
CA ILE A 271 -4.39 -17.44 -4.95
C ILE A 271 -3.06 -18.04 -4.55
N ILE A 272 -2.05 -17.19 -4.37
CA ILE A 272 -0.66 -17.63 -4.15
C ILE A 272 -0.12 -16.83 -2.98
N PRO A 273 -0.03 -17.44 -1.79
CA PRO A 273 0.64 -16.82 -0.65
C PRO A 273 2.13 -16.62 -0.94
N ALA A 274 2.69 -15.53 -0.40
CA ALA A 274 4.11 -15.24 -0.50
C ALA A 274 4.98 -16.41 -0.02
N GLY A 275 5.90 -16.85 -0.88
CA GLY A 275 6.86 -17.92 -0.60
C GLY A 275 6.36 -19.35 -0.83
N MET A 276 5.16 -19.52 -1.42
CA MET A 276 4.69 -20.83 -1.87
C MET A 276 4.94 -21.09 -3.37
N ASP A 277 5.16 -20.05 -4.18
CA ASP A 277 5.49 -20.18 -5.61
C ASP A 277 7.00 -20.34 -5.83
N SER A 278 7.41 -20.81 -7.01
CA SER A 278 8.82 -20.93 -7.39
C SER A 278 9.02 -20.66 -8.89
N LEU A 279 10.22 -20.21 -9.27
CA LEU A 279 10.56 -19.95 -10.66
C LEU A 279 10.43 -21.21 -11.54
N SER A 280 10.71 -22.38 -10.97
CA SER A 280 10.52 -23.67 -11.66
C SER A 280 9.05 -23.98 -11.94
N GLN A 281 8.14 -23.66 -11.01
CA GLN A 281 6.69 -23.86 -11.18
C GLN A 281 6.02 -22.81 -12.09
N ILE A 282 6.56 -21.59 -12.14
CA ILE A 282 6.10 -20.54 -13.06
C ILE A 282 6.57 -20.85 -14.49
N GLY A 283 7.82 -21.31 -14.60
CA GLY A 283 8.50 -21.64 -15.84
C GLY A 283 8.96 -20.40 -16.59
N SER A 284 9.43 -20.62 -17.83
CA SER A 284 9.87 -19.55 -18.72
C SER A 284 8.70 -18.65 -19.16
N PRO A 285 8.97 -17.37 -19.47
CA PRO A 285 7.98 -16.49 -20.05
C PRO A 285 7.38 -17.14 -21.31
N PRO A 286 6.05 -17.08 -21.50
CA PRO A 286 5.41 -17.67 -22.67
C PRO A 286 5.90 -16.96 -23.93
N THR A 287 6.71 -17.66 -24.72
CA THR A 287 7.35 -17.15 -25.93
C THR A 287 6.35 -17.05 -27.08
N THR A 288 6.08 -15.85 -27.55
CA THR A 288 5.65 -15.60 -28.93
C THR A 288 6.91 -15.31 -29.76
N ASP A 289 7.53 -16.32 -30.38
CA ASP A 289 8.64 -16.17 -31.35
C ASP A 289 9.77 -15.17 -31.00
N VAL A 290 10.04 -14.92 -29.71
CA VAL A 290 11.16 -14.08 -29.30
C VAL A 290 12.30 -14.99 -28.85
N ASP A 291 13.37 -15.03 -29.64
CA ASP A 291 14.60 -15.77 -29.33
C ASP A 291 15.15 -15.30 -27.99
N ILE A 292 14.93 -16.10 -26.94
CA ILE A 292 15.45 -15.85 -25.59
C ILE A 292 17.00 -15.72 -25.61
N GLY A 293 17.65 -16.32 -26.61
CA GLY A 293 19.10 -16.22 -26.83
C GLY A 293 19.59 -14.87 -27.39
N THR A 294 18.73 -14.04 -28.00
CA THR A 294 19.12 -12.71 -28.53
C THR A 294 18.84 -11.58 -27.53
N LEU A 295 18.09 -11.86 -26.47
CA LEU A 295 17.74 -10.89 -25.45
C LEU A 295 18.84 -10.79 -24.40
N HIS A 296 19.79 -9.87 -24.61
CA HIS A 296 20.70 -9.37 -23.57
C HIS A 296 19.96 -8.59 -22.45
N ALA A 297 18.98 -9.20 -21.79
CA ALA A 297 18.37 -8.65 -20.59
C ALA A 297 19.30 -8.95 -19.39
N LYS A 298 19.86 -7.89 -18.77
CA LYS A 298 20.71 -8.03 -17.58
C LYS A 298 19.91 -8.42 -16.33
N ASN A 299 18.58 -8.24 -16.35
CA ASN A 299 17.68 -8.51 -15.24
C ASN A 299 16.49 -9.38 -15.72
N PRO A 300 16.11 -10.46 -14.99
CA PRO A 300 14.91 -11.24 -15.26
C PRO A 300 13.65 -10.37 -15.43
N LEU A 301 13.51 -9.29 -14.67
CA LEU A 301 12.35 -8.40 -14.78
C LEU A 301 12.21 -7.74 -16.15
N ASP A 302 13.32 -7.37 -16.79
CA ASP A 302 13.33 -6.74 -18.12
C ASP A 302 12.93 -7.73 -19.22
N LEU A 303 13.25 -9.02 -19.04
CA LEU A 303 12.83 -10.08 -19.95
C LEU A 303 11.30 -10.21 -19.93
N TRP A 304 10.71 -10.33 -18.74
CA TRP A 304 9.26 -10.42 -18.58
C TRP A 304 8.54 -9.15 -19.05
N LYS A 305 9.12 -7.97 -18.82
CA LYS A 305 8.61 -6.70 -19.36
C LYS A 305 8.46 -6.73 -20.86
N LYS A 306 9.53 -7.10 -21.58
CA LYS A 306 9.52 -7.15 -23.05
C LYS A 306 8.49 -8.11 -23.60
N VAL A 307 8.40 -9.32 -23.04
CA VAL A 307 7.39 -10.32 -23.45
C VAL A 307 5.98 -9.78 -23.21
N PHE A 308 5.76 -9.12 -22.08
CA PHE A 308 4.46 -8.51 -21.78
C PHE A 308 4.11 -7.38 -22.75
N GLU A 309 5.05 -6.47 -23.05
CA GLU A 309 4.84 -5.34 -23.96
C GLU A 309 4.63 -5.75 -25.42
N VAL A 310 5.20 -6.90 -25.84
CA VAL A 310 4.93 -7.47 -27.18
C VAL A 310 3.48 -7.91 -27.31
N VAL A 311 2.92 -8.56 -26.27
CA VAL A 311 1.53 -9.03 -26.27
C VAL A 311 0.55 -7.90 -25.96
N PHE A 312 0.95 -6.96 -25.11
CA PHE A 312 0.16 -5.83 -24.65
C PHE A 312 0.97 -4.52 -24.76
N PRO A 313 0.97 -3.88 -25.94
CA PRO A 313 1.68 -2.61 -26.13
C PRO A 313 1.18 -1.54 -25.14
N PRO A 314 2.10 -0.77 -24.54
CA PRO A 314 1.72 0.24 -23.54
C PRO A 314 0.89 1.35 -24.18
N GLU A 315 -0.23 1.69 -23.54
CA GLU A 315 -1.02 2.86 -23.91
C GLU A 315 -0.34 4.14 -23.39
N ASN A 316 -0.35 5.21 -24.20
CA ASN A 316 0.23 6.49 -23.81
C ASN A 316 -0.52 7.08 -22.61
N THR A 317 0.18 7.18 -21.48
CA THR A 317 -0.29 7.75 -20.19
C THR A 317 -0.75 9.22 -20.23
N SER A 318 -0.73 9.89 -21.40
CA SER A 318 -1.06 11.32 -21.56
C SER A 318 -2.54 11.65 -21.31
N ASP A 319 -3.46 10.70 -21.54
CA ASP A 319 -4.89 10.94 -21.29
C ASP A 319 -5.27 10.90 -19.80
N HIS A 320 -4.44 10.29 -18.94
CA HIS A 320 -4.77 10.12 -17.52
C HIS A 320 -4.58 11.39 -16.67
N HIS A 321 -3.79 12.37 -17.14
CA HIS A 321 -3.63 13.67 -16.48
C HIS A 321 -4.84 14.59 -16.69
N ARG A 322 -5.61 14.42 -17.77
CA ARG A 322 -6.71 15.34 -18.16
C ARG A 322 -8.00 15.18 -17.36
N GLU A 323 -8.12 14.09 -16.61
CA GLU A 323 -9.35 13.73 -15.91
C GLU A 323 -9.18 13.72 -14.38
N LEU A 324 -8.19 14.45 -13.83
CA LEU A 324 -8.21 14.74 -12.39
C LEU A 324 -9.36 15.71 -12.15
N LYS A 325 -10.48 15.21 -11.62
CA LYS A 325 -11.58 16.06 -11.16
C LYS A 325 -11.05 16.93 -10.04
N ASP A 326 -11.26 18.24 -10.16
CA ASP A 326 -10.92 19.20 -9.11
C ASP A 326 -11.74 18.84 -7.85
N PRO A 327 -11.08 18.39 -6.75
CA PRO A 327 -11.79 18.02 -5.54
C PRO A 327 -12.61 19.17 -4.97
N ALA A 328 -12.20 20.41 -5.22
CA ALA A 328 -12.90 21.59 -4.74
C ALA A 328 -14.16 21.94 -5.56
N LYS A 329 -14.43 21.23 -6.66
CA LYS A 329 -15.66 21.34 -7.44
C LYS A 329 -16.59 20.15 -7.23
N ASP A 330 -16.20 19.20 -6.39
CA ASP A 330 -17.00 18.01 -6.12
C ASP A 330 -18.07 18.34 -5.05
N PRO A 331 -19.37 18.20 -5.38
CA PRO A 331 -20.48 18.49 -4.44
C PRO A 331 -20.42 17.66 -3.15
N GLN A 332 -19.74 16.51 -3.16
CA GLN A 332 -19.62 15.66 -1.97
C GLN A 332 -18.80 16.34 -0.85
N TYR A 333 -17.89 17.25 -1.21
CA TYR A 333 -16.98 17.92 -0.28
C TYR A 333 -17.30 19.42 -0.14
N SER A 334 -18.47 19.87 -0.62
CA SER A 334 -18.88 21.26 -0.49
C SER A 334 -19.15 21.61 0.97
N GLU A 335 -18.47 22.63 1.46
CA GLU A 335 -18.62 23.14 2.82
C GLU A 335 -18.83 24.66 2.73
N PRO A 336 -20.06 25.17 2.91
CA PRO A 336 -20.40 26.57 2.59
C PRO A 336 -19.49 27.62 3.26
N GLN A 337 -19.03 27.34 4.47
CA GLN A 337 -18.12 28.20 5.22
C GLN A 337 -16.69 28.17 4.65
N ILE A 338 -16.19 27.00 4.27
CA ILE A 338 -14.85 26.86 3.68
C ILE A 338 -14.85 27.41 2.25
N ASP A 339 -15.91 27.13 1.49
CA ASP A 339 -16.07 27.57 0.10
C ASP A 339 -16.14 29.10 -0.01
N SER A 340 -16.87 29.76 0.91
CA SER A 340 -16.92 31.22 0.97
C SER A 340 -15.57 31.84 1.34
N MET A 341 -14.85 31.28 2.32
CA MET A 341 -13.50 31.73 2.67
C MET A 341 -12.51 31.55 1.51
N ARG A 342 -12.59 30.42 0.79
CA ARG A 342 -11.75 30.16 -0.39
C ARG A 342 -12.05 31.16 -1.50
N ALA A 343 -13.31 31.40 -1.82
CA ALA A 343 -13.71 32.36 -2.84
C ALA A 343 -13.22 33.78 -2.50
N GLN A 344 -13.24 34.17 -1.22
CA GLN A 344 -12.67 35.43 -0.77
C GLN A 344 -11.14 35.47 -1.01
N LYS A 345 -10.42 34.41 -0.65
CA LYS A 345 -8.96 34.32 -0.85
C LYS A 345 -8.55 34.29 -2.32
N ASP A 346 -9.31 33.62 -3.19
CA ASP A 346 -9.07 33.62 -4.63
C ASP A 346 -9.26 35.03 -5.21
N THR A 347 -10.27 35.76 -4.73
CA THR A 347 -10.50 37.16 -5.11
C THR A 347 -9.33 38.06 -4.66
N GLU A 348 -8.84 37.88 -3.43
CA GLU A 348 -7.66 38.59 -2.91
C GLU A 348 -6.39 38.28 -3.74
N LEU A 349 -6.19 37.01 -4.10
CA LEU A 349 -5.06 36.57 -4.93
C LEU A 349 -5.10 37.20 -6.33
N ASP A 350 -6.28 37.24 -6.96
CA ASP A 350 -6.44 37.84 -8.29
C ASP A 350 -6.24 39.35 -8.26
N GLN A 351 -6.71 40.03 -7.21
CA GLN A 351 -6.40 41.44 -6.98
C GLN A 351 -4.89 41.65 -6.81
N TYR A 352 -4.22 40.80 -6.03
CA TYR A 352 -2.77 40.85 -5.86
C TYR A 352 -2.04 40.66 -7.20
N LYS A 353 -2.39 39.66 -8.01
CA LYS A 353 -1.80 39.42 -9.35
C LYS A 353 -2.01 40.60 -10.30
N ARG A 354 -3.19 41.24 -10.26
CA ARG A 354 -3.48 42.45 -11.06
C ARG A 354 -2.65 43.65 -10.59
N ASN A 355 -2.46 43.81 -9.29
CA ASN A 355 -1.67 44.91 -8.74
C ASN A 355 -0.17 44.69 -8.99
N ALA A 356 0.32 43.46 -8.86
CA ALA A 356 1.68 43.08 -9.20
C ALA A 356 1.96 43.28 -10.69
N SER A 357 1.06 42.87 -11.59
CA SER A 357 1.26 43.08 -13.04
C SER A 357 1.23 44.56 -13.45
N LYS A 358 0.50 45.42 -12.73
CA LYS A 358 0.58 46.88 -12.88
C LYS A 358 1.89 47.47 -12.35
N SER A 359 2.38 46.96 -11.22
CA SER A 359 3.66 47.36 -10.63
C SER A 359 4.85 47.03 -11.55
N TRP A 360 4.82 45.88 -12.22
CA TRP A 360 5.85 45.49 -13.19
C TRP A 360 5.77 46.31 -14.49
N LYS A 361 4.58 46.65 -14.98
CA LYS A 361 4.40 47.57 -16.13
C LYS A 361 4.81 49.01 -15.83
N GLY A 362 4.90 49.40 -14.55
CA GLY A 362 5.42 50.71 -14.13
C GLY A 362 6.94 50.81 -14.19
N LEU A 363 7.68 49.69 -14.28
CA LEU A 363 9.14 49.67 -14.35
C LEU A 363 9.70 49.74 -15.79
N GLU A 364 8.87 49.54 -16.82
CA GLU A 364 9.30 49.57 -18.23
C GLU A 364 9.07 50.93 -18.93
N LEU A 365 8.77 52.01 -18.17
CA LEU A 365 8.47 53.34 -18.73
C LEU A 365 9.32 54.48 -18.13
N GLU A 366 10.53 54.18 -17.66
CA GLU A 366 11.59 55.18 -17.52
C GLU A 366 12.77 54.83 -18.45
N THR A 367 12.64 55.21 -19.73
CA THR A 367 13.76 55.41 -20.65
C THR A 367 13.63 56.75 -21.33
#